data_AF-A0A520D5U9-F1
#
_entry.id   AF-A0A520D5U9-F1
#
_cell.length_a   1.000
_cell.length_b   1.000
_cell.length_c   1.000
_cell.angle_alpha   90.00
_cell.angle_beta   90.00
_cell.angle_gamma   90.00
#
_symmetry.space_group_name_H-M   'P 1'
#
loop_
_entity.id
_entity.type
_entity.pdbx_description
1 polymer ?
#
loop_
_entity_poly.entity_id
_entity_poly.type
_entity_poly.pdbx_seq_one_letter_code
_entity_poly.pdbx_strand_id
1 'polypeptide(L)'
;SWRAVKGYGISTEKSSYLILKNNGLNIKFLTSKGLTTDSSKIGDKTQYKWTSVNIPAIVKEPLSIGIDNIIDWVKVSPNQFEYDNTTGNFDNWKNFGTWMFKLNENANNLPPATKLQVQHLIKDAKSPKEKISKLYNYLQQNTRYVSVQLGIGGFKPILAEKVAQVNYGDCKALSNYMKALLNEAGIKSNLIVIGNGMPSLNPNYSSIGQANHMILAVPLTSDTTFLECTSQYNPMGFIGHDNSDRNVLMITEDGGKIIRTPSYQAKDNFQRRKTDIVFTDDVNATIDINSIYGNAQFEDNMSMLLIEPIEQRKRINEGNNIPNAELISFKFEQSDKTAPIMSEAIKFKSNQLLAKGGDKAFLTLNLINRRESVPAKIENRKTHFAVSFSYEDNDQIVYTLPKSYKIEFLPKDVNISSEFGTYSAKFSHKDNQVIYTRTQNMTAKSFPPEKYNDYVEFNKKIVAADKLKAALT
;
A
#
# COMPACT_ATOMS: atom_id res chain seq x y z
N SER A 1 -22.03 7.90 10.26
CA SER A 1 -22.24 6.51 9.82
C SER A 1 -22.36 5.61 11.03
N TRP A 2 -23.12 4.53 10.90
CA TRP A 2 -23.35 3.52 11.92
C TRP A 2 -23.00 2.14 11.37
N ARG A 3 -22.50 1.28 12.26
CA ARG A 3 -22.28 -0.14 12.04
C ARG A 3 -22.83 -0.88 13.24
N ALA A 4 -23.47 -2.00 13.00
CA ALA A 4 -24.08 -2.78 14.07
C ALA A 4 -23.05 -3.47 14.98
N VAL A 5 -21.85 -3.71 14.48
CA VAL A 5 -20.68 -4.12 15.28
C VAL A 5 -19.54 -3.11 15.13
N LYS A 6 -18.75 -2.92 16.19
CA LYS A 6 -17.62 -1.98 16.20
C LYS A 6 -16.38 -2.53 15.46
N GLY A 7 -16.27 -3.84 15.29
CA GLY A 7 -15.15 -4.49 14.64
C GLY A 7 -15.17 -6.01 14.80
N TYR A 8 -14.13 -6.66 14.31
CA TYR A 8 -13.93 -8.10 14.52
C TYR A 8 -13.66 -8.41 16.00
N GLY A 9 -14.05 -9.60 16.44
CA GLY A 9 -13.86 -10.06 17.83
C GLY A 9 -14.78 -9.40 18.86
N ILE A 10 -15.76 -8.60 18.42
CA ILE A 10 -16.66 -7.85 19.29
C ILE A 10 -18.10 -8.28 19.01
N SER A 11 -18.81 -8.76 20.04
CA SER A 11 -20.25 -9.00 19.99
C SER A 11 -21.03 -7.73 20.34
N THR A 12 -22.25 -7.61 19.82
CA THR A 12 -23.19 -6.52 20.11
C THR A 12 -24.48 -7.10 20.67
N GLU A 13 -24.79 -6.83 21.93
CA GLU A 13 -26.11 -7.14 22.51
C GLU A 13 -27.21 -6.28 21.87
N LYS A 14 -26.96 -4.96 21.76
CA LYS A 14 -27.85 -4.03 21.08
C LYS A 14 -27.08 -2.82 20.57
N SER A 15 -27.36 -2.42 19.33
CA SER A 15 -26.87 -1.17 18.76
C SER A 15 -28.01 -0.51 17.99
N SER A 16 -28.30 0.74 18.32
CA SER A 16 -29.32 1.54 17.66
C SER A 16 -28.70 2.83 17.14
N TYR A 17 -29.16 3.27 15.98
CA TYR A 17 -28.81 4.56 15.42
C TYR A 17 -30.08 5.33 15.09
N LEU A 18 -30.13 6.58 15.54
CA LEU A 18 -31.29 7.44 15.42
C LEU A 18 -30.87 8.78 14.83
N ILE A 19 -31.63 9.24 13.83
CA ILE A 19 -31.45 10.55 13.24
C ILE A 19 -32.77 11.29 13.30
N LEU A 20 -32.73 12.50 13.84
CA LEU A 20 -33.83 13.45 13.80
C LEU A 20 -33.55 14.46 12.70
N LYS A 21 -34.40 14.46 11.67
CA LYS A 21 -34.33 15.39 10.55
C LYS A 21 -35.39 16.46 10.72
N ASN A 22 -34.98 17.72 10.86
CA ASN A 22 -35.91 18.85 10.85
C ASN A 22 -36.62 18.96 9.48
N ASN A 23 -37.84 19.50 9.47
CA ASN A 23 -38.52 19.87 8.23
C ASN A 23 -37.68 20.87 7.41
N GLY A 24 -37.70 20.73 6.08
CA GLY A 24 -36.90 21.54 5.16
C GLY A 24 -35.46 21.08 4.95
N LEU A 25 -34.89 20.25 5.83
CA LEU A 25 -33.58 19.64 5.61
C LEU A 25 -33.68 18.33 4.83
N ASN A 26 -32.67 18.08 4.00
CA ASN A 26 -32.53 16.85 3.24
C ASN A 26 -31.33 16.05 3.76
N ILE A 27 -31.51 14.74 3.83
CA ILE A 27 -30.45 13.78 4.13
C ILE A 27 -30.49 12.70 3.06
N LYS A 28 -29.33 12.15 2.74
CA LYS A 28 -29.19 10.92 1.95
C LYS A 28 -28.55 9.86 2.82
N PHE A 29 -28.89 8.60 2.58
CA PHE A 29 -28.25 7.49 3.26
C PHE A 29 -28.10 6.27 2.36
N LEU A 30 -27.06 5.50 2.63
CA LEU A 30 -26.83 4.17 2.08
C LEU A 30 -26.94 3.17 3.23
N THR A 31 -27.50 2.01 2.95
CA THR A 31 -27.64 0.92 3.92
C THR A 31 -26.98 -0.35 3.41
N SER A 32 -26.64 -1.24 4.34
CA SER A 32 -26.39 -2.65 4.00
C SER A 32 -27.63 -3.26 3.33
N LYS A 33 -27.40 -4.32 2.55
CA LYS A 33 -28.47 -5.06 1.87
C LYS A 33 -29.40 -5.69 2.90
N GLY A 34 -30.71 -5.51 2.74
CA GLY A 34 -31.73 -6.12 3.60
C GLY A 34 -32.03 -5.38 4.90
N LEU A 35 -31.28 -4.33 5.24
CA LEU A 35 -31.54 -3.52 6.42
C LEU A 35 -32.78 -2.64 6.21
N THR A 36 -33.79 -2.83 7.07
CA THR A 36 -35.02 -2.02 7.06
C THR A 36 -34.75 -0.67 7.73
N THR A 37 -35.34 0.39 7.18
CA THR A 37 -35.28 1.74 7.75
C THR A 37 -36.62 2.08 8.39
N ASP A 38 -36.66 2.15 9.72
CA ASP A 38 -37.85 2.59 10.43
C ASP A 38 -37.91 4.12 10.36
N SER A 39 -39.06 4.66 9.93
CA SER A 39 -39.28 6.10 9.93
C SER A 39 -40.60 6.48 10.57
N SER A 40 -40.61 7.58 11.32
CA SER A 40 -41.80 8.10 11.99
C SER A 40 -41.74 9.62 12.09
N LYS A 41 -42.89 10.30 12.09
CA LYS A 41 -42.94 11.73 12.44
C LYS A 41 -42.96 11.90 13.96
N ILE A 42 -42.13 12.80 14.48
CA ILE A 42 -42.11 13.24 15.88
C ILE A 42 -42.18 14.76 15.90
N GLY A 43 -43.36 15.30 16.18
CA GLY A 43 -43.63 16.73 16.03
C GLY A 43 -43.38 17.21 14.61
N ASP A 44 -42.50 18.19 14.46
CA ASP A 44 -42.06 18.78 13.19
C ASP A 44 -40.83 18.09 12.58
N LYS A 45 -40.39 16.97 13.15
CA LYS A 45 -39.21 16.23 12.70
C LYS A 45 -39.59 14.87 12.12
N THR A 46 -38.79 14.41 11.17
CA THR A 46 -38.80 13.00 10.74
C THR A 46 -37.69 12.27 11.49
N GLN A 47 -38.05 11.22 12.22
CA GLN A 47 -37.11 10.31 12.84
C GLN A 47 -36.82 9.14 11.90
N TYR A 48 -35.54 8.81 11.73
CA TYR A 48 -35.09 7.55 11.15
C TYR A 48 -34.39 6.72 12.23
N LYS A 49 -34.69 5.42 12.29
CA LYS A 49 -34.12 4.52 13.27
C LYS A 49 -33.69 3.21 12.60
N TRP A 50 -32.51 2.74 13.02
CA TRP A 50 -32.00 1.41 12.72
C TRP A 50 -31.60 0.74 14.02
N THR A 51 -31.81 -0.56 14.14
CA THR A 51 -31.46 -1.31 15.34
C THR A 51 -31.07 -2.73 14.96
N SER A 52 -29.97 -3.20 15.53
CA SER A 52 -29.62 -4.62 15.51
C SER A 52 -29.39 -5.10 16.94
N VAL A 53 -29.75 -6.34 17.19
CA VAL A 53 -29.67 -6.98 18.51
C VAL A 53 -28.98 -8.33 18.40
N ASN A 54 -28.32 -8.75 19.47
CA ASN A 54 -27.71 -10.07 19.64
C ASN A 54 -26.82 -10.50 18.46
N ILE A 55 -25.94 -9.61 18.00
CA ILE A 55 -24.95 -9.93 16.98
C ILE A 55 -23.74 -10.60 17.65
N PRO A 56 -23.41 -11.85 17.32
CA PRO A 56 -22.24 -12.52 17.87
C PRO A 56 -20.94 -11.88 17.37
N ALA A 57 -19.86 -12.12 18.10
CA ALA A 57 -18.53 -11.68 17.66
C ALA A 57 -18.14 -12.36 16.33
N ILE A 58 -17.66 -11.57 15.38
CA ILE A 58 -17.21 -12.05 14.07
C ILE A 58 -15.69 -12.14 14.09
N VAL A 59 -15.15 -13.32 13.81
CA VAL A 59 -13.69 -13.53 13.72
C VAL A 59 -13.16 -12.91 12.42
N LYS A 60 -11.98 -12.28 12.48
CA LYS A 60 -11.32 -11.74 11.27
C LYS A 60 -10.77 -12.88 10.44
N GLU A 61 -11.39 -13.12 9.28
CA GLU A 61 -10.90 -14.09 8.31
C GLU A 61 -9.65 -13.55 7.58
N PRO A 62 -8.63 -14.38 7.27
CA PRO A 62 -7.43 -13.98 6.54
C PRO A 62 -7.78 -13.34 5.20
N LEU A 63 -7.01 -12.32 4.78
CA LEU A 63 -7.22 -11.56 3.53
C LEU A 63 -8.60 -10.90 3.38
N SER A 64 -9.40 -10.84 4.45
CA SER A 64 -10.73 -10.22 4.41
C SER A 64 -10.65 -8.75 4.03
N ILE A 65 -11.46 -8.33 3.05
CA ILE A 65 -11.55 -6.94 2.59
C ILE A 65 -12.69 -6.14 3.24
N GLY A 66 -13.27 -6.65 4.33
CA GLY A 66 -14.15 -5.85 5.17
C GLY A 66 -15.33 -6.60 5.74
N ILE A 67 -15.70 -6.18 6.95
CA ILE A 67 -16.83 -6.72 7.70
C ILE A 67 -18.17 -6.17 7.19
N ASP A 68 -18.16 -5.01 6.50
CA ASP A 68 -19.34 -4.31 5.97
C ASP A 68 -20.18 -5.16 5.00
N ASN A 69 -19.63 -6.25 4.45
CA ASN A 69 -20.35 -7.16 3.56
C ASN A 69 -21.31 -8.12 4.30
N ILE A 70 -21.15 -8.27 5.62
CA ILE A 70 -21.85 -9.29 6.41
C ILE A 70 -22.49 -8.72 7.69
N ILE A 71 -22.54 -7.40 7.82
CA ILE A 71 -23.15 -6.71 8.96
C ILE A 71 -24.09 -5.62 8.51
N ASP A 72 -24.98 -5.24 9.42
CA ASP A 72 -25.81 -4.06 9.25
C ASP A 72 -24.98 -2.79 9.38
N TRP A 73 -25.18 -1.85 8.46
CA TRP A 73 -24.57 -0.54 8.51
C TRP A 73 -25.41 0.49 7.79
N VAL A 74 -25.24 1.75 8.18
CA VAL A 74 -25.87 2.91 7.57
C VAL A 74 -24.85 4.02 7.43
N LYS A 75 -24.68 4.55 6.23
CA LYS A 75 -23.91 5.77 5.97
C LYS A 75 -24.93 6.87 5.73
N VAL A 76 -24.92 7.92 6.55
CA VAL A 76 -25.81 9.08 6.38
C VAL A 76 -24.97 10.30 6.10
N SER A 77 -25.45 11.12 5.16
CA SER A 77 -24.87 12.41 4.82
C SER A 77 -25.98 13.45 4.77
N PRO A 78 -25.88 14.57 5.51
CA PRO A 78 -26.80 15.68 5.33
C PRO A 78 -26.47 16.39 4.01
N ASN A 79 -27.48 16.95 3.35
CA ASN A 79 -27.27 17.72 2.12
C ASN A 79 -26.65 19.08 2.46
N GLN A 80 -27.11 19.73 3.51
CA GLN A 80 -26.59 20.98 4.04
C GLN A 80 -26.07 20.75 5.46
N PHE A 81 -24.96 21.38 5.82
CA PHE A 81 -24.41 21.29 7.16
C PHE A 81 -23.79 22.61 7.59
N GLU A 82 -23.69 22.78 8.90
CA GLU A 82 -22.87 23.79 9.53
C GLU A 82 -21.83 23.08 10.42
N TYR A 83 -20.58 23.50 10.31
CA TYR A 83 -19.48 22.96 11.11
C TYR A 83 -18.48 24.08 11.42
N ASP A 84 -18.25 24.32 12.71
CA ASP A 84 -17.36 25.37 13.21
C ASP A 84 -17.61 26.75 12.56
N ASN A 85 -18.89 27.17 12.58
CA ASN A 85 -19.39 28.42 11.97
C ASN A 85 -19.19 28.53 10.44
N THR A 86 -18.92 27.41 9.76
CA THR A 86 -18.86 27.35 8.30
C THR A 86 -20.01 26.51 7.75
N THR A 87 -20.60 26.95 6.65
CA THR A 87 -21.70 26.22 6.00
C THR A 87 -21.20 25.52 4.75
N GLY A 88 -21.64 24.27 4.57
CA GLY A 88 -21.26 23.46 3.43
C GLY A 88 -22.41 22.59 2.95
N ASN A 89 -22.17 21.90 1.83
CA ASN A 89 -23.18 21.08 1.19
C ASN A 89 -22.56 19.79 0.63
N PHE A 90 -23.17 18.64 0.94
CA PHE A 90 -22.77 17.31 0.45
C PHE A 90 -23.72 16.75 -0.63
N ASP A 91 -24.58 17.55 -1.27
CA ASP A 91 -25.43 17.08 -2.38
C ASP A 91 -24.59 16.33 -3.42
N ASN A 92 -23.44 16.90 -3.77
CA ASN A 92 -22.48 16.34 -4.71
C ASN A 92 -21.04 16.73 -4.33
N TRP A 93 -20.07 16.08 -4.99
CA TRP A 93 -18.66 16.34 -4.76
C TRP A 93 -18.21 17.75 -5.17
N LYS A 94 -18.88 18.39 -6.13
CA LYS A 94 -18.59 19.77 -6.53
C LYS A 94 -18.77 20.71 -5.34
N ASN A 95 -19.93 20.67 -4.70
CA ASN A 95 -20.28 21.50 -3.55
C ASN A 95 -19.36 21.25 -2.35
N PHE A 96 -19.06 19.98 -2.05
CA PHE A 96 -18.13 19.67 -0.97
C PHE A 96 -16.73 20.21 -1.25
N GLY A 97 -16.24 20.10 -2.49
CA GLY A 97 -14.97 20.67 -2.88
C GLY A 97 -14.96 22.20 -2.86
N THR A 98 -16.08 22.87 -3.17
CA THR A 98 -16.20 24.34 -3.01
C THR A 98 -16.07 24.75 -1.55
N TRP A 99 -16.70 24.02 -0.61
CA TRP A 99 -16.54 24.28 0.82
C TRP A 99 -15.08 24.07 1.27
N MET A 100 -14.48 22.94 0.88
CA MET A 100 -13.07 22.67 1.17
C MET A 100 -12.14 23.74 0.57
N PHE A 101 -12.38 24.19 -0.66
CA PHE A 101 -11.60 25.26 -1.29
C PHE A 101 -11.64 26.54 -0.44
N LYS A 102 -12.83 26.99 -0.04
CA LYS A 102 -13.03 28.17 0.83
C LYS A 102 -12.33 28.04 2.18
N LEU A 103 -12.35 26.86 2.80
CA LEU A 103 -11.62 26.64 4.07
C LEU A 103 -10.11 26.85 3.94
N ASN A 104 -9.57 26.58 2.74
CA ASN A 104 -8.14 26.65 2.43
C ASN A 104 -7.73 28.00 1.82
N GLU A 105 -8.67 28.91 1.56
CA GLU A 105 -8.36 30.25 1.05
C GLU A 105 -7.44 30.99 2.02
N ASN A 106 -6.46 31.71 1.46
CA ASN A 106 -5.45 32.48 2.20
C ASN A 106 -4.54 31.67 3.13
N ALA A 107 -4.63 30.33 3.14
CA ALA A 107 -3.77 29.48 3.97
C ALA A 107 -2.38 29.22 3.35
N ASN A 108 -2.14 29.67 2.11
CA ASN A 108 -0.96 29.32 1.30
C ASN A 108 0.08 30.46 1.17
N ASN A 109 0.04 31.46 2.05
CA ASN A 109 1.02 32.54 2.06
C ASN A 109 2.36 32.06 2.64
N LEU A 110 3.47 32.36 1.94
CA LEU A 110 4.83 32.09 2.39
C LEU A 110 5.50 33.35 2.96
N PRO A 111 6.33 33.22 4.02
CA PRO A 111 7.20 34.31 4.47
C PRO A 111 8.18 34.73 3.37
N PRO A 112 8.62 36.00 3.32
CA PRO A 112 9.59 36.47 2.32
C PRO A 112 10.87 35.63 2.23
N ALA A 113 11.40 35.19 3.38
CA ALA A 113 12.58 34.33 3.43
C ALA A 113 12.36 32.98 2.73
N THR A 114 11.20 32.36 2.91
CA THR A 114 10.85 31.09 2.23
C THR A 114 10.66 31.29 0.73
N LYS A 115 10.11 32.42 0.30
CA LYS A 115 10.00 32.75 -1.13
C LYS A 115 11.37 32.84 -1.80
N LEU A 116 12.31 33.57 -1.17
CA LEU A 116 13.70 33.64 -1.63
C LEU A 116 14.35 32.25 -1.69
N GLN A 117 14.10 31.41 -0.69
CA GLN A 117 14.59 30.02 -0.68
C GLN A 117 14.02 29.20 -1.84
N VAL A 118 12.72 29.33 -2.15
CA VAL A 118 12.10 28.68 -3.33
C VAL A 118 12.81 29.11 -4.60
N GLN A 119 12.97 30.42 -4.83
CA GLN A 119 13.63 30.94 -6.03
C GLN A 119 15.08 30.45 -6.14
N HIS A 120 15.80 30.40 -5.01
CA HIS A 120 17.17 29.87 -4.97
C HIS A 120 17.24 28.39 -5.35
N LEU A 121 16.35 27.55 -4.81
CA LEU A 121 16.31 26.13 -5.10
C LEU A 121 16.05 25.85 -6.59
N ILE A 122 15.16 26.63 -7.22
CA ILE A 122 14.72 26.39 -8.59
C ILE A 122 15.53 27.14 -9.66
N LYS A 123 16.52 27.98 -9.28
CA LYS A 123 17.23 28.89 -10.20
C LYS A 123 17.81 28.19 -11.44
N ASP A 124 18.35 26.98 -11.27
CA ASP A 124 18.98 26.19 -12.35
C ASP A 124 18.07 25.07 -12.90
N ALA A 125 16.81 25.01 -12.46
CA ALA A 125 15.89 23.96 -12.90
C ALA A 125 15.40 24.24 -14.33
N LYS A 126 15.58 23.27 -15.23
CA LYS A 126 15.32 23.40 -16.67
C LYS A 126 13.90 23.02 -17.07
N SER A 127 13.14 22.40 -16.18
CA SER A 127 11.78 21.94 -16.45
C SER A 127 10.87 22.08 -15.22
N PRO A 128 9.53 22.12 -15.41
CA PRO A 128 8.58 22.06 -14.31
C PRO A 128 8.79 20.83 -13.42
N LYS A 129 9.14 19.68 -14.00
CA LYS A 129 9.41 18.44 -13.27
C LYS A 129 10.63 18.56 -12.35
N GLU A 130 11.71 19.21 -12.81
CA GLU A 130 12.87 19.49 -11.96
C GLU A 130 12.55 20.45 -10.82
N LYS A 131 11.75 21.49 -11.08
CA LYS A 131 11.29 22.42 -10.03
C LYS A 131 10.48 21.69 -8.95
N ILE A 132 9.52 20.85 -9.36
CA ILE A 132 8.71 20.05 -8.44
C ILE A 132 9.60 19.13 -7.61
N SER A 133 10.52 18.40 -8.25
CA SER A 133 11.43 17.47 -7.57
C SER A 133 12.29 18.18 -6.50
N LYS A 134 12.90 19.32 -6.84
CA LYS A 134 13.72 20.09 -5.88
C LYS A 134 12.90 20.60 -4.68
N LEU A 135 11.69 21.10 -4.92
CA LEU A 135 10.83 21.61 -3.86
C LEU A 135 10.23 20.51 -3.00
N TYR A 136 9.91 19.36 -3.60
CA TYR A 136 9.41 18.19 -2.88
C TYR A 136 10.52 17.61 -1.98
N ASN A 137 11.75 17.50 -2.48
CA ASN A 137 12.90 17.12 -1.65
C ASN A 137 13.13 18.12 -0.50
N TYR A 138 13.00 19.42 -0.76
CA TYR A 138 13.09 20.44 0.28
C TYR A 138 12.02 20.24 1.37
N LEU A 139 10.75 20.02 0.99
CA LEU A 139 9.67 19.70 1.92
C LEU A 139 10.04 18.47 2.78
N GLN A 140 10.45 17.37 2.15
CA GLN A 140 10.76 16.11 2.84
C GLN A 140 11.92 16.26 3.85
N GLN A 141 12.93 17.05 3.52
CA GLN A 141 14.11 17.24 4.38
C GLN A 141 13.88 18.23 5.52
N ASN A 142 12.95 19.18 5.35
CA ASN A 142 12.80 20.32 6.26
C ASN A 142 11.50 20.28 7.06
N THR A 143 10.65 19.27 6.89
CA THR A 143 9.39 19.15 7.65
C THR A 143 9.21 17.77 8.26
N ARG A 144 8.45 17.73 9.36
CA ARG A 144 8.06 16.48 10.05
C ARG A 144 6.55 16.34 10.10
N TYR A 145 6.06 15.12 9.92
CA TYR A 145 4.64 14.84 10.12
C TYR A 145 4.27 14.83 11.60
N VAL A 146 3.26 15.61 11.97
CA VAL A 146 2.68 15.62 13.33
C VAL A 146 1.16 15.70 13.20
N SER A 147 0.45 14.66 13.66
CA SER A 147 -1.01 14.57 13.54
C SER A 147 -1.71 15.46 14.58
N VAL A 148 -2.32 16.56 14.12
CA VAL A 148 -3.12 17.47 14.96
C VAL A 148 -4.43 17.80 14.25
N GLN A 149 -5.55 17.33 14.79
CA GLN A 149 -6.88 17.57 14.23
C GLN A 149 -7.87 17.98 15.32
N LEU A 150 -8.00 19.29 15.56
CA LEU A 150 -8.96 19.85 16.52
C LEU A 150 -9.99 20.71 15.78
N GLY A 151 -11.28 20.43 15.98
CA GLY A 151 -12.38 21.19 15.36
C GLY A 151 -12.24 21.29 13.83
N ILE A 152 -12.38 22.50 13.28
CA ILE A 152 -12.17 22.77 11.85
C ILE A 152 -10.78 22.37 11.34
N GLY A 153 -9.78 22.25 12.23
CA GLY A 153 -8.44 21.75 11.90
C GLY A 153 -8.44 20.33 11.33
N GLY A 154 -9.53 19.57 11.48
CA GLY A 154 -9.73 18.31 10.76
C GLY A 154 -9.84 18.47 9.23
N PHE A 155 -10.24 19.65 8.74
CA PHE A 155 -10.48 19.96 7.31
C PHE A 155 -9.61 21.11 6.79
N LYS A 156 -9.30 22.08 7.66
CA LYS A 156 -8.53 23.28 7.34
C LYS A 156 -7.06 23.09 7.76
N PRO A 157 -6.09 23.30 6.85
CA PRO A 157 -4.68 23.26 7.20
C PRO A 157 -4.32 24.44 8.10
N ILE A 158 -3.26 24.27 8.90
CA ILE A 158 -2.56 25.44 9.45
C ILE A 158 -1.89 26.23 8.31
N LEU A 159 -1.63 27.52 8.55
CA LEU A 159 -1.06 28.42 7.56
C LEU A 159 0.31 27.93 7.09
N ALA A 160 0.59 28.04 5.78
CA ALA A 160 1.90 27.74 5.20
C ALA A 160 3.03 28.56 5.85
N GLU A 161 2.74 29.81 6.23
CA GLU A 161 3.64 30.64 7.03
C GLU A 161 4.00 30.00 8.36
N LYS A 162 3.02 29.40 9.05
CA LYS A 162 3.26 28.73 10.32
C LYS A 162 4.09 27.47 10.13
N VAL A 163 3.81 26.67 9.09
CA VAL A 163 4.62 25.48 8.75
C VAL A 163 6.07 25.87 8.51
N ALA A 164 6.32 26.96 7.77
CA ALA A 164 7.68 27.47 7.52
C ALA A 164 8.43 27.89 8.81
N GLN A 165 7.71 28.30 9.85
CA GLN A 165 8.30 28.67 11.15
C GLN A 165 8.57 27.45 12.04
N VAL A 166 7.69 26.45 12.03
CA VAL A 166 7.74 25.33 12.99
C VAL A 166 8.28 24.04 12.41
N ASN A 167 8.41 23.92 11.09
CA ASN A 167 8.96 22.76 10.39
C ASN A 167 8.20 21.44 10.68
N TYR A 168 6.89 21.53 10.97
CA TYR A 168 6.03 20.36 11.10
C TYR A 168 4.58 20.66 10.70
N GLY A 169 3.83 19.61 10.42
CA GLY A 169 2.40 19.70 10.14
C GLY A 169 1.76 18.33 9.92
N ASP A 170 0.43 18.29 9.90
CA ASP A 170 -0.31 17.11 9.51
C ASP A 170 -0.49 17.02 7.97
N CYS A 171 -1.29 16.06 7.49
CA CYS A 171 -1.44 15.81 6.04
C CYS A 171 -1.95 17.02 5.25
N LYS A 172 -2.81 17.84 5.87
CA LYS A 172 -3.38 19.03 5.24
C LYS A 172 -2.33 20.14 5.25
N ALA A 173 -1.67 20.33 6.39
CA ALA A 173 -0.64 21.34 6.56
C ALA A 173 0.52 21.15 5.57
N LEU A 174 1.07 19.94 5.47
CA LEU A 174 2.22 19.65 4.59
C LEU A 174 1.81 19.70 3.10
N SER A 175 0.63 19.21 2.74
CA SER A 175 0.11 19.33 1.37
C SER A 175 -0.14 20.79 0.95
N ASN A 176 -0.70 21.59 1.86
CA ASN A 176 -0.92 23.02 1.63
C ASN A 176 0.40 23.81 1.60
N TYR A 177 1.38 23.46 2.44
CA TYR A 177 2.70 24.07 2.39
C TYR A 177 3.41 23.75 1.07
N MET A 178 3.36 22.50 0.60
CA MET A 178 3.87 22.13 -0.73
C MET A 178 3.15 22.90 -1.85
N LYS A 179 1.82 23.04 -1.77
CA LYS A 179 1.06 23.89 -2.70
C LYS A 179 1.58 25.33 -2.71
N ALA A 180 1.88 25.90 -1.55
CA ALA A 180 2.44 27.25 -1.43
C ALA A 180 3.84 27.36 -2.06
N LEU A 181 4.72 26.38 -1.84
CA LEU A 181 6.05 26.31 -2.47
C LEU A 181 5.94 26.24 -4.00
N LEU A 182 5.04 25.40 -4.53
CA LEU A 182 4.81 25.27 -5.97
C LEU A 182 4.21 26.54 -6.58
N ASN A 183 3.29 27.20 -5.87
CA ASN A 183 2.70 28.46 -6.33
C ASN A 183 3.77 29.54 -6.51
N GLU A 184 4.71 29.67 -5.57
CA GLU A 184 5.84 30.60 -5.67
C GLU A 184 6.76 30.28 -6.86
N ALA A 185 6.87 29.00 -7.23
CA ALA A 185 7.60 28.56 -8.42
C ALA A 185 6.82 28.71 -9.75
N GLY A 186 5.60 29.25 -9.71
CA GLY A 186 4.71 29.40 -10.87
C GLY A 186 4.05 28.09 -11.31
N ILE A 187 3.97 27.09 -10.44
CA ILE A 187 3.45 25.75 -10.74
C ILE A 187 2.08 25.56 -10.09
N LYS A 188 1.05 25.37 -10.92
CA LYS A 188 -0.31 25.10 -10.45
C LYS A 188 -0.40 23.70 -9.84
N SER A 189 -1.08 23.60 -8.70
CA SER A 189 -1.34 22.33 -8.00
C SER A 189 -2.64 22.39 -7.23
N ASN A 190 -3.26 21.24 -6.96
CA ASN A 190 -4.56 21.11 -6.30
C ASN A 190 -4.49 20.12 -5.15
N LEU A 191 -5.16 20.44 -4.04
CA LEU A 191 -5.28 19.51 -2.91
C LEU A 191 -6.16 18.33 -3.32
N ILE A 192 -5.80 17.14 -2.83
CA ILE A 192 -6.52 15.90 -3.05
C ILE A 192 -6.97 15.36 -1.70
N VAL A 193 -8.27 15.14 -1.53
CA VAL A 193 -8.85 14.43 -0.39
C VAL A 193 -8.97 12.96 -0.76
N ILE A 194 -8.36 12.10 0.06
CA ILE A 194 -8.19 10.67 -0.22
C ILE A 194 -8.35 9.86 1.06
N GLY A 195 -8.87 8.64 0.95
CA GLY A 195 -8.91 7.70 2.07
C GLY A 195 -7.66 6.82 2.08
N ASN A 196 -6.63 7.17 2.83
CA ASN A 196 -5.43 6.34 3.00
C ASN A 196 -5.80 4.99 3.64
N GLY A 197 -5.49 3.89 2.93
CA GLY A 197 -5.90 2.54 3.33
C GLY A 197 -7.42 2.29 3.35
N MET A 198 -8.22 3.17 2.73
CA MET A 198 -9.67 3.05 2.63
C MET A 198 -10.11 2.74 1.19
N PRO A 199 -11.36 2.27 0.98
CA PRO A 199 -11.92 2.11 -0.36
C PRO A 199 -11.93 3.41 -1.17
N SER A 200 -11.96 3.27 -2.50
CA SER A 200 -12.20 4.37 -3.45
C SER A 200 -13.44 5.20 -3.06
N LEU A 201 -13.39 6.52 -3.25
CA LEU A 201 -14.56 7.38 -3.06
C LEU A 201 -15.70 6.92 -3.98
N ASN A 202 -16.93 6.91 -3.46
CA ASN A 202 -18.13 6.67 -4.26
C ASN A 202 -18.48 7.95 -5.03
N PRO A 203 -18.38 7.97 -6.38
CA PRO A 203 -18.64 9.18 -7.17
C PRO A 203 -20.07 9.71 -7.04
N ASN A 204 -21.02 8.83 -6.70
CA ASN A 204 -22.44 9.15 -6.62
C ASN A 204 -22.92 9.46 -5.19
N TYR A 205 -22.03 9.41 -4.21
CA TYR A 205 -22.36 9.66 -2.81
C TYR A 205 -21.28 10.51 -2.16
N SER A 206 -21.40 11.83 -2.18
CA SER A 206 -20.52 12.70 -1.39
C SER A 206 -20.83 12.61 0.10
N SER A 207 -19.80 12.42 0.93
CA SER A 207 -19.91 12.45 2.39
C SER A 207 -18.53 12.61 3.04
N ILE A 208 -18.51 13.17 4.25
CA ILE A 208 -17.28 13.42 5.01
C ILE A 208 -16.49 12.15 5.42
N GLY A 209 -17.17 11.01 5.60
CA GLY A 209 -16.58 9.81 6.20
C GLY A 209 -15.91 8.84 5.23
N GLN A 210 -15.60 9.25 4.00
CA GLN A 210 -14.97 8.40 2.98
C GLN A 210 -13.47 8.65 2.80
N ALA A 211 -12.93 9.67 3.46
CA ALA A 211 -11.52 10.03 3.39
C ALA A 211 -10.97 10.34 4.78
N ASN A 212 -9.66 10.18 4.94
CA ASN A 212 -8.94 10.41 6.20
C ASN A 212 -7.57 11.09 5.96
N HIS A 213 -7.22 11.41 4.72
CA HIS A 213 -5.89 11.89 4.32
C HIS A 213 -5.97 12.96 3.23
N MET A 214 -4.89 13.72 3.09
CA MET A 214 -4.77 14.77 2.06
C MET A 214 -3.38 14.73 1.43
N ILE A 215 -3.35 14.78 0.09
CA ILE A 215 -2.13 14.82 -0.74
C ILE A 215 -2.25 15.96 -1.76
N LEU A 216 -1.29 16.07 -2.68
CA LEU A 216 -1.29 17.09 -3.73
C LEU A 216 -1.26 16.48 -5.14
N ALA A 217 -2.00 17.08 -6.08
CA ALA A 217 -1.90 16.79 -7.50
C ALA A 217 -1.33 18.00 -8.25
N VAL A 218 -0.41 17.74 -9.18
CA VAL A 218 0.26 18.74 -10.01
C VAL A 218 -0.03 18.41 -11.47
N PRO A 219 -1.05 19.04 -12.09
CA PRO A 219 -1.34 18.85 -13.49
C PRO A 219 -0.19 19.37 -14.36
N LEU A 220 0.35 18.51 -15.22
CA LEU A 220 1.34 18.82 -16.26
C LEU A 220 0.67 18.68 -17.64
N THR A 221 1.37 19.07 -18.71
CA THR A 221 0.81 19.10 -20.08
C THR A 221 0.27 17.75 -20.55
N SER A 222 0.88 16.64 -20.16
CA SER A 222 0.54 15.29 -20.62
C SER A 222 0.14 14.32 -19.51
N ASP A 223 0.29 14.70 -18.24
CA ASP A 223 0.07 13.80 -17.10
C ASP A 223 -0.18 14.60 -15.81
N THR A 224 -0.61 13.95 -14.72
CA THR A 224 -0.75 14.55 -13.39
C THR A 224 0.18 13.85 -12.40
N THR A 225 1.13 14.61 -11.84
CA THR A 225 2.00 14.09 -10.77
C THR A 225 1.27 14.19 -9.43
N PHE A 226 1.14 13.09 -8.71
CA PHE A 226 0.64 13.08 -7.34
C PHE A 226 1.82 13.09 -6.35
N LEU A 227 1.71 13.89 -5.29
CA LEU A 227 2.76 14.04 -4.27
C LEU A 227 2.21 13.62 -2.90
N GLU A 228 2.80 12.59 -2.31
CA GLU A 228 2.55 12.19 -0.93
C GLU A 228 3.37 13.09 0.01
N CYS A 229 2.77 14.20 0.45
CA CYS A 229 3.47 15.24 1.21
C CYS A 229 3.76 14.88 2.67
N THR A 230 3.35 13.70 3.15
CA THR A 230 3.60 13.25 4.54
C THR A 230 4.71 12.25 4.69
N SER A 231 5.20 11.68 3.58
CA SER A 231 6.34 10.77 3.59
C SER A 231 7.65 11.52 3.34
N GLN A 232 8.67 11.24 4.15
CA GLN A 232 10.02 11.78 3.99
C GLN A 232 10.86 10.98 2.97
N TYR A 233 10.34 9.85 2.48
CA TYR A 233 11.12 8.86 1.73
C TYR A 233 10.45 8.43 0.42
N ASN A 234 9.13 8.60 0.28
CA ASN A 234 8.44 8.24 -0.95
C ASN A 234 8.93 9.15 -2.08
N PRO A 235 9.32 8.58 -3.23
CA PRO A 235 9.71 9.38 -4.38
C PRO A 235 8.56 10.20 -4.96
N MET A 236 8.92 11.31 -5.61
CA MET A 236 7.96 12.15 -6.35
C MET A 236 7.15 11.30 -7.34
N GLY A 237 5.82 11.38 -7.28
CA GLY A 237 4.92 10.63 -8.18
C GLY A 237 4.50 9.24 -7.65
N PHE A 238 5.09 8.78 -6.54
CA PHE A 238 4.71 7.53 -5.88
C PHE A 238 3.87 7.81 -4.63
N ILE A 239 2.65 7.27 -4.58
CA ILE A 239 1.70 7.51 -3.47
C ILE A 239 1.45 6.28 -2.59
N GLY A 240 2.17 5.18 -2.84
CA GLY A 240 1.95 3.89 -2.19
C GLY A 240 0.89 3.06 -2.90
N HIS A 241 1.03 1.74 -2.86
CA HIS A 241 0.15 0.81 -3.59
C HIS A 241 -1.29 0.84 -3.05
N ASP A 242 -1.46 0.97 -1.73
CA ASP A 242 -2.77 1.13 -1.09
C ASP A 242 -3.50 2.40 -1.54
N ASN A 243 -2.78 3.36 -2.13
CA ASN A 243 -3.35 4.60 -2.63
C ASN A 243 -3.60 4.68 -4.14
N SER A 244 -3.09 3.71 -4.88
CA SER A 244 -3.18 3.63 -6.34
C SER A 244 -4.58 3.21 -6.83
N ASP A 245 -4.90 3.53 -8.08
CA ASP A 245 -6.09 3.09 -8.82
C ASP A 245 -7.46 3.41 -8.17
N ARG A 246 -7.59 4.57 -7.53
CA ARG A 246 -8.80 4.94 -6.76
C ARG A 246 -9.38 6.28 -7.20
N ASN A 247 -10.70 6.40 -7.07
CA ASN A 247 -11.37 7.69 -7.16
C ASN A 247 -11.04 8.53 -5.92
N VAL A 248 -10.60 9.75 -6.15
CA VAL A 248 -10.23 10.74 -5.14
C VAL A 248 -10.86 12.08 -5.47
N LEU A 249 -10.95 12.97 -4.48
CA LEU A 249 -11.55 14.28 -4.66
C LEU A 249 -10.46 15.34 -4.84
N MET A 250 -10.37 15.91 -6.04
CA MET A 250 -9.55 17.08 -6.30
C MET A 250 -10.31 18.36 -5.98
N ILE A 251 -9.67 19.23 -5.20
CA ILE A 251 -10.20 20.53 -4.78
C ILE A 251 -9.72 21.60 -5.76
N THR A 252 -10.65 22.18 -6.52
CA THR A 252 -10.36 23.22 -7.52
C THR A 252 -11.16 24.49 -7.24
N GLU A 253 -10.82 25.59 -7.91
CA GLU A 253 -11.56 26.85 -7.87
C GLU A 253 -13.03 26.70 -8.33
N ASP A 254 -13.31 25.78 -9.26
CA ASP A 254 -14.67 25.45 -9.73
C ASP A 254 -15.45 24.53 -8.75
N GLY A 255 -14.82 24.13 -7.65
CA GLY A 255 -15.32 23.12 -6.70
C GLY A 255 -14.61 21.77 -6.83
N GLY A 256 -15.24 20.73 -6.30
CA GLY A 256 -14.67 19.38 -6.26
C GLY A 256 -14.83 18.59 -7.56
N LYS A 257 -13.77 17.92 -7.99
CA LYS A 257 -13.74 17.03 -9.16
C LYS A 257 -13.27 15.64 -8.74
N ILE A 258 -14.05 14.61 -9.07
CA ILE A 258 -13.60 13.22 -8.88
C ILE A 258 -12.61 12.87 -9.99
N ILE A 259 -11.40 12.49 -9.59
CA ILE A 259 -10.34 12.02 -10.49
C ILE A 259 -9.82 10.66 -10.03
N ARG A 260 -9.02 9.99 -10.86
CA ARG A 260 -8.41 8.70 -10.53
C ARG A 260 -6.92 8.86 -10.24
N THR A 261 -6.43 8.22 -9.19
CA THR A 261 -4.99 8.13 -8.91
C THR A 261 -4.28 7.20 -9.91
N PRO A 262 -2.93 7.25 -10.02
CA PRO A 262 -2.18 6.36 -10.90
C PRO A 262 -2.45 4.90 -10.56
N SER A 263 -2.44 4.03 -11.56
CA SER A 263 -2.54 2.57 -11.38
C SER A 263 -1.16 1.95 -11.59
N TYR A 264 -0.79 1.02 -10.71
CA TYR A 264 0.48 0.28 -10.80
C TYR A 264 0.20 -1.16 -11.25
N GLN A 265 0.76 -1.55 -12.39
CA GLN A 265 0.58 -2.88 -12.96
C GLN A 265 1.59 -3.87 -12.34
N ALA A 266 1.39 -5.18 -12.57
CA ALA A 266 2.29 -6.22 -12.06
C ALA A 266 3.77 -5.97 -12.42
N LYS A 267 4.02 -5.54 -13.67
CA LYS A 267 5.36 -5.21 -14.17
C LYS A 267 6.03 -4.03 -13.46
N ASP A 268 5.24 -3.16 -12.81
CA ASP A 268 5.74 -1.99 -12.09
C ASP A 268 6.02 -2.36 -10.62
N ASN A 269 5.23 -3.29 -10.06
CA ASN A 269 5.37 -3.85 -8.71
C ASN A 269 6.22 -5.14 -8.75
N PHE A 270 7.53 -5.02 -8.86
CA PHE A 270 8.39 -6.18 -9.14
C PHE A 270 9.45 -6.46 -8.08
N GLN A 271 9.77 -7.74 -7.92
CA GLN A 271 11.03 -8.21 -7.35
C GLN A 271 11.83 -8.90 -8.46
N ARG A 272 13.10 -8.54 -8.61
CA ARG A 272 14.05 -9.24 -9.47
C ARG A 272 15.26 -9.63 -8.65
N ARG A 273 15.48 -10.93 -8.49
CA ARG A 273 16.57 -11.47 -7.69
C ARG A 273 17.44 -12.40 -8.50
N LYS A 274 18.75 -12.23 -8.36
CA LYS A 274 19.75 -13.20 -8.79
C LYS A 274 20.56 -13.64 -7.58
N THR A 275 20.69 -14.95 -7.43
CA THR A 275 21.49 -15.57 -6.38
C THR A 275 22.52 -16.50 -6.99
N ASP A 276 23.78 -16.27 -6.66
CA ASP A 276 24.89 -17.15 -7.03
C ASP A 276 25.32 -17.92 -5.77
N ILE A 277 25.29 -19.25 -5.83
CA ILE A 277 25.66 -20.16 -4.74
C ILE A 277 26.84 -20.99 -5.21
N VAL A 278 27.99 -20.82 -4.57
CA VAL A 278 29.23 -21.48 -4.97
C VAL A 278 29.70 -22.34 -3.81
N PHE A 279 29.69 -23.66 -4.02
CA PHE A 279 30.31 -24.57 -3.08
C PHE A 279 31.84 -24.45 -3.19
N THR A 280 32.50 -24.16 -2.07
CA THR A 280 33.97 -24.06 -1.99
C THR A 280 34.61 -25.43 -1.76
N ASP A 281 33.85 -26.37 -1.21
CA ASP A 281 34.16 -27.79 -1.04
C ASP A 281 32.84 -28.58 -0.94
N ASP A 282 32.91 -29.87 -0.58
CA ASP A 282 31.74 -30.76 -0.50
C ASP A 282 30.69 -30.39 0.56
N VAL A 283 31.00 -29.41 1.41
CA VAL A 283 30.21 -29.01 2.59
C VAL A 283 29.91 -27.51 2.57
N ASN A 284 30.94 -26.68 2.41
CA ASN A 284 30.87 -25.22 2.55
C ASN A 284 30.48 -24.53 1.24
N ALA A 285 29.66 -23.48 1.35
CA ALA A 285 29.24 -22.65 0.23
C ALA A 285 29.17 -21.17 0.60
N THR A 286 29.45 -20.31 -0.38
CA THR A 286 29.15 -18.88 -0.35
C THR A 286 27.88 -18.60 -1.13
N ILE A 287 27.05 -17.67 -0.63
CA ILE A 287 25.76 -17.31 -1.21
C ILE A 287 25.75 -15.80 -1.41
N ASP A 288 25.71 -15.35 -2.66
CA ASP A 288 25.62 -13.95 -3.05
C ASP A 288 24.21 -13.65 -3.59
N ILE A 289 23.45 -12.82 -2.88
CA ILE A 289 22.07 -12.45 -3.20
C ILE A 289 22.05 -11.00 -3.67
N ASN A 290 21.52 -10.75 -4.87
CA ASN A 290 21.29 -9.41 -5.38
C ASN A 290 19.82 -9.26 -5.79
N SER A 291 19.12 -8.31 -5.19
CA SER A 291 17.70 -8.05 -5.45
C SER A 291 17.48 -6.60 -5.88
N ILE A 292 16.51 -6.38 -6.77
CA ILE A 292 15.96 -5.06 -7.09
C ILE A 292 14.45 -5.12 -6.89
N TYR A 293 13.91 -4.12 -6.20
CA TYR A 293 12.50 -4.00 -5.87
C TYR A 293 11.91 -2.73 -6.49
N GLY A 294 10.69 -2.80 -7.03
CA GLY A 294 9.97 -1.67 -7.65
C GLY A 294 8.57 -1.46 -7.09
N ASN A 295 8.13 -0.20 -6.98
CA ASN A 295 6.81 0.24 -6.49
C ASN A 295 6.38 -0.46 -5.19
N ALA A 296 5.31 -1.29 -5.21
CA ALA A 296 4.81 -1.97 -4.01
C ALA A 296 5.90 -2.82 -3.34
N GLN A 297 6.74 -3.50 -4.14
CA GLN A 297 7.86 -4.28 -3.60
C GLN A 297 8.97 -3.39 -3.02
N PHE A 298 9.16 -2.18 -3.57
CA PHE A 298 10.02 -1.17 -2.95
C PHE A 298 9.43 -0.73 -1.61
N GLU A 299 8.13 -0.42 -1.56
CA GLU A 299 7.43 0.03 -0.35
C GLU A 299 7.52 -0.98 0.79
N ASP A 300 7.30 -2.27 0.50
CA ASP A 300 7.37 -3.36 1.48
C ASP A 300 8.78 -3.54 2.06
N ASN A 301 9.83 -3.19 1.29
CA ASN A 301 11.23 -3.33 1.70
C ASN A 301 11.89 -2.02 2.16
N MET A 302 11.24 -0.87 1.93
CA MET A 302 11.80 0.47 2.19
C MET A 302 12.23 0.66 3.64
N SER A 303 11.57 -0.01 4.60
CA SER A 303 11.96 0.08 6.01
C SER A 303 13.40 -0.35 6.27
N MET A 304 13.96 -1.24 5.44
CA MET A 304 15.36 -1.65 5.54
C MET A 304 16.33 -0.50 5.24
N LEU A 305 15.92 0.54 4.50
CA LEU A 305 16.75 1.73 4.27
C LEU A 305 16.82 2.67 5.48
N LEU A 306 15.91 2.51 6.45
CA LEU A 306 15.65 3.51 7.49
C LEU A 306 16.03 3.05 8.90
N ILE A 307 16.19 1.74 9.10
CA ILE A 307 16.52 1.16 10.41
C ILE A 307 18.03 0.97 10.57
N GLU A 308 18.49 0.96 11.82
CA GLU A 308 19.90 0.80 12.17
C GLU A 308 20.48 -0.56 11.72
N PRO A 309 21.79 -0.63 11.38
CA PRO A 309 22.42 -1.85 10.89
C PRO A 309 22.27 -3.09 11.79
N ILE A 310 22.15 -2.90 13.10
CA ILE A 310 21.93 -4.00 14.05
C ILE A 310 20.54 -4.64 13.87
N GLU A 311 19.52 -3.82 13.64
CA GLU A 311 18.15 -4.28 13.37
C GLU A 311 18.05 -4.85 11.95
N GLN A 312 18.76 -4.26 10.97
CA GLN A 312 18.88 -4.85 9.63
C GLN A 312 19.43 -6.28 9.72
N ARG A 313 20.58 -6.47 10.41
CA ARG A 313 21.20 -7.79 10.63
C ARG A 313 20.24 -8.76 11.31
N LYS A 314 19.53 -8.31 12.35
CA LYS A 314 18.55 -9.14 13.06
C LYS A 314 17.45 -9.63 12.11
N ARG A 315 16.80 -8.72 11.36
CA ARG A 315 15.73 -9.08 10.42
C ARG A 315 16.21 -9.99 9.29
N ILE A 316 17.41 -9.76 8.77
CA ILE A 316 18.02 -10.65 7.76
C ILE A 316 18.21 -12.06 8.33
N ASN A 317 18.75 -12.17 9.56
CA ASN A 317 18.98 -13.44 10.21
C ASN A 317 17.68 -14.18 10.58
N GLU A 318 16.64 -13.47 11.03
CA GLU A 318 15.33 -14.05 11.37
C GLU A 318 14.50 -14.39 10.12
N GLY A 319 14.68 -13.65 9.03
CA GLY A 319 13.87 -13.77 7.81
C GLY A 319 14.42 -14.71 6.74
N ASN A 320 15.66 -15.19 6.86
CA ASN A 320 16.23 -16.12 5.89
C ASN A 320 15.93 -17.58 6.27
N ASN A 321 15.71 -18.43 5.26
CA ASN A 321 15.48 -19.87 5.43
C ASN A 321 16.69 -20.71 4.99
N ILE A 322 17.88 -20.10 4.96
CA ILE A 322 19.08 -20.78 4.50
C ILE A 322 19.62 -21.64 5.68
N PRO A 323 19.77 -22.98 5.50
CA PRO A 323 20.27 -23.84 6.56
C PRO A 323 21.66 -23.42 7.05
N ASN A 324 21.84 -23.32 8.37
CA ASN A 324 23.09 -22.92 9.02
C ASN A 324 23.80 -21.72 8.36
N ALA A 325 23.05 -20.65 8.10
CA ALA A 325 23.56 -19.46 7.44
C ALA A 325 24.32 -18.53 8.39
N GLU A 326 25.49 -18.07 7.95
CA GLU A 326 26.28 -17.03 8.58
C GLU A 326 26.27 -15.77 7.71
N LEU A 327 25.71 -14.68 8.22
CA LEU A 327 25.64 -13.40 7.50
C LEU A 327 26.99 -12.68 7.47
N ILE A 328 27.58 -12.59 6.28
CA ILE A 328 28.89 -11.97 6.04
C ILE A 328 28.76 -10.46 5.85
N SER A 329 27.89 -10.03 4.93
CA SER A 329 27.69 -8.62 4.63
C SER A 329 26.30 -8.36 4.06
N PHE A 330 25.81 -7.14 4.21
CA PHE A 330 24.58 -6.69 3.58
C PHE A 330 24.70 -5.22 3.18
N LYS A 331 23.90 -4.80 2.20
CA LYS A 331 23.74 -3.42 1.77
C LYS A 331 22.33 -3.23 1.20
N PHE A 332 21.66 -2.19 1.66
CA PHE A 332 20.41 -1.69 1.08
C PHE A 332 20.65 -0.30 0.56
N GLU A 333 20.19 0.00 -0.65
CA GLU A 333 20.35 1.33 -1.23
C GLU A 333 19.19 1.71 -2.13
N GLN A 334 18.89 3.00 -2.16
CA GLN A 334 18.05 3.63 -3.18
C GLN A 334 18.94 4.63 -3.91
N SER A 335 19.54 4.18 -5.02
CA SER A 335 20.49 4.98 -5.79
C SER A 335 19.82 6.17 -6.49
N ASP A 336 18.60 5.97 -6.99
CA ASP A 336 17.75 7.02 -7.55
C ASP A 336 16.58 7.33 -6.61
N LYS A 337 16.70 8.43 -5.86
CA LYS A 337 15.63 8.91 -4.94
C LYS A 337 14.39 9.44 -5.66
N THR A 338 14.44 9.58 -6.98
CA THR A 338 13.29 10.02 -7.79
C THR A 338 12.44 8.85 -8.28
N ALA A 339 12.90 7.61 -8.10
CA ALA A 339 12.20 6.40 -8.48
C ALA A 339 11.91 5.51 -7.24
N PRO A 340 10.73 4.88 -7.16
CA PRO A 340 10.43 3.89 -6.12
C PRO A 340 11.11 2.55 -6.42
N ILE A 341 12.44 2.58 -6.48
CA ILE A 341 13.30 1.45 -6.78
C ILE A 341 14.41 1.39 -5.74
N MET A 342 14.64 0.22 -5.15
CA MET A 342 15.78 -0.03 -4.27
C MET A 342 16.49 -1.32 -4.64
N SER A 343 17.76 -1.42 -4.29
CA SER A 343 18.55 -2.63 -4.40
C SER A 343 18.97 -3.16 -3.03
N GLU A 344 19.15 -4.46 -2.98
CA GLU A 344 19.64 -5.24 -1.85
C GLU A 344 20.80 -6.11 -2.34
N ALA A 345 21.89 -6.13 -1.59
CA ALA A 345 22.98 -7.07 -1.76
C ALA A 345 23.28 -7.74 -0.42
N ILE A 346 23.17 -9.07 -0.34
CA ILE A 346 23.42 -9.84 0.89
C ILE A 346 24.37 -11.00 0.58
N LYS A 347 25.34 -11.23 1.47
CA LYS A 347 26.27 -12.35 1.40
C LYS A 347 26.15 -13.24 2.62
N PHE A 348 25.97 -14.54 2.40
CA PHE A 348 26.03 -15.54 3.44
C PHE A 348 27.13 -16.57 3.17
N LYS A 349 27.54 -17.26 4.24
CA LYS A 349 28.12 -18.60 4.15
C LYS A 349 27.15 -19.62 4.71
N SER A 350 27.20 -20.84 4.23
CA SER A 350 26.50 -21.99 4.82
C SER A 350 27.34 -23.24 4.62
N ASN A 351 27.19 -24.21 5.51
CA ASN A 351 27.85 -25.51 5.40
C ASN A 351 26.84 -26.69 5.42
N GLN A 352 25.55 -26.40 5.20
CA GLN A 352 24.46 -27.38 5.34
C GLN A 352 23.46 -27.32 4.16
N LEU A 353 23.93 -26.98 2.96
CA LEU A 353 23.07 -26.87 1.78
C LEU A 353 22.74 -28.22 1.12
N LEU A 354 23.50 -29.27 1.43
CA LEU A 354 23.27 -30.63 0.94
C LEU A 354 22.81 -31.54 2.07
N ALA A 355 21.64 -32.16 1.90
CA ALA A 355 21.18 -33.20 2.81
C ALA A 355 21.64 -34.58 2.29
N LYS A 356 22.52 -35.27 3.03
CA LYS A 356 23.03 -36.59 2.64
C LYS A 356 22.08 -37.72 3.04
N GLY A 357 21.98 -38.75 2.21
CA GLY A 357 21.24 -39.98 2.49
C GLY A 357 21.75 -41.14 1.65
N GLY A 358 22.47 -42.08 2.29
CA GLY A 358 23.15 -43.17 1.59
C GLY A 358 24.30 -42.66 0.71
N ASP A 359 24.30 -43.10 -0.55
CA ASP A 359 25.21 -42.67 -1.61
C ASP A 359 24.75 -41.38 -2.32
N LYS A 360 23.65 -40.76 -1.88
CA LYS A 360 23.07 -39.56 -2.50
C LYS A 360 23.17 -38.31 -1.64
N ALA A 361 23.16 -37.16 -2.30
CA ALA A 361 22.95 -35.85 -1.68
C ALA A 361 21.75 -35.15 -2.33
N PHE A 362 20.94 -34.48 -1.51
CA PHE A 362 19.76 -33.74 -1.97
C PHE A 362 19.98 -32.23 -1.82
N LEU A 363 19.84 -31.52 -2.95
CA LEU A 363 19.94 -30.07 -3.03
C LEU A 363 18.55 -29.44 -3.09
N THR A 364 18.21 -28.57 -2.14
CA THR A 364 16.99 -27.76 -2.22
C THR A 364 17.16 -26.71 -3.31
N LEU A 365 16.28 -26.70 -4.31
CA LEU A 365 16.46 -25.85 -5.50
C LEU A 365 16.06 -24.39 -5.25
N ASN A 366 14.98 -24.19 -4.48
CA ASN A 366 14.55 -22.87 -4.03
C ASN A 366 14.99 -22.60 -2.58
N LEU A 367 16.08 -21.85 -2.40
CA LEU A 367 16.58 -21.47 -1.07
C LEU A 367 16.09 -20.09 -0.59
N ILE A 368 15.56 -19.25 -1.49
CA ILE A 368 15.24 -17.85 -1.20
C ILE A 368 13.93 -17.48 -1.87
N ASN A 369 13.06 -16.72 -1.21
CA ASN A 369 11.68 -16.48 -1.66
C ASN A 369 10.83 -17.76 -1.73
N ARG A 370 11.14 -18.73 -0.87
CA ARG A 370 10.40 -19.99 -0.74
C ARG A 370 9.20 -19.84 0.17
N ARG A 371 8.03 -20.30 -0.28
CA ARG A 371 6.84 -20.39 0.58
C ARG A 371 6.90 -21.65 1.44
N GLU A 372 6.85 -21.47 2.76
CA GLU A 372 6.90 -22.58 3.72
C GLU A 372 5.53 -23.08 4.18
N SER A 373 4.57 -22.15 4.25
CA SER A 373 3.24 -22.39 4.80
C SER A 373 2.15 -22.21 3.75
N VAL A 374 1.11 -23.03 3.90
CA VAL A 374 -0.13 -22.92 3.12
C VAL A 374 -1.15 -22.21 4.02
N PRO A 375 -1.90 -21.20 3.52
CA PRO A 375 -2.99 -20.62 4.29
C PRO A 375 -3.98 -21.70 4.73
N ALA A 376 -4.50 -21.61 5.95
CA ALA A 376 -5.47 -22.59 6.44
C ALA A 376 -6.77 -22.53 5.61
N LYS A 377 -7.37 -23.69 5.35
CA LYS A 377 -8.74 -23.75 4.81
C LYS A 377 -9.72 -23.16 5.80
N ILE A 378 -10.78 -22.56 5.29
CA ILE A 378 -11.87 -22.02 6.10
C ILE A 378 -13.17 -22.59 5.57
N GLU A 379 -13.85 -23.34 6.43
CA GLU A 379 -15.21 -23.81 6.17
C GLU A 379 -16.19 -22.66 6.39
N ASN A 380 -17.17 -22.54 5.49
CA ASN A 380 -18.23 -21.52 5.57
C ASN A 380 -17.71 -20.07 5.72
N ARG A 381 -16.63 -19.74 4.98
CA ARG A 381 -16.10 -18.38 4.91
C ARG A 381 -17.22 -17.38 4.60
N LYS A 382 -17.24 -16.25 5.31
CA LYS A 382 -18.31 -15.25 5.18
C LYS A 382 -17.90 -14.02 4.39
N THR A 383 -16.64 -13.58 4.52
CA THR A 383 -16.20 -12.33 3.89
C THR A 383 -15.54 -12.57 2.55
N HIS A 384 -15.71 -11.60 1.65
CA HIS A 384 -14.87 -11.51 0.46
C HIS A 384 -13.41 -11.33 0.89
N PHE A 385 -12.50 -11.76 0.02
CA PHE A 385 -11.05 -11.55 0.20
C PHE A 385 -10.45 -10.93 -1.04
N ALA A 386 -9.21 -10.42 -0.94
CA ALA A 386 -8.51 -9.92 -2.11
C ALA A 386 -7.03 -10.31 -2.11
N VAL A 387 -6.50 -10.38 -3.32
CA VAL A 387 -5.09 -10.11 -3.57
C VAL A 387 -4.96 -8.59 -3.70
N SER A 388 -4.29 -7.95 -2.75
CA SER A 388 -4.34 -6.48 -2.57
C SER A 388 -3.75 -5.69 -3.73
N PHE A 389 -2.68 -6.20 -4.36
CA PHE A 389 -2.03 -5.57 -5.50
C PHE A 389 -1.48 -6.62 -6.46
N SER A 390 -1.31 -6.22 -7.73
CA SER A 390 -0.68 -7.06 -8.75
C SER A 390 0.82 -6.96 -8.62
N TYR A 391 1.56 -8.06 -8.74
CA TYR A 391 3.03 -8.04 -8.69
C TYR A 391 3.66 -9.13 -9.55
N GLU A 392 4.94 -8.91 -9.89
CA GLU A 392 5.78 -9.85 -10.62
C GLU A 392 7.10 -10.11 -9.86
N ASP A 393 7.27 -11.34 -9.38
CA ASP A 393 8.50 -11.78 -8.74
C ASP A 393 9.27 -12.72 -9.67
N ASN A 394 10.54 -12.38 -9.93
CA ASN A 394 11.46 -13.22 -10.67
C ASN A 394 12.69 -13.51 -9.82
N ASP A 395 12.95 -14.77 -9.53
CA ASP A 395 14.14 -15.23 -8.82
C ASP A 395 14.93 -16.21 -9.69
N GLN A 396 16.22 -15.98 -9.85
CA GLN A 396 17.16 -16.94 -10.44
C GLN A 396 18.18 -17.35 -9.39
N ILE A 397 18.36 -18.67 -9.22
CA ILE A 397 19.41 -19.22 -8.36
C ILE A 397 20.33 -20.09 -9.22
N VAL A 398 21.62 -19.81 -9.17
CA VAL A 398 22.67 -20.56 -9.86
C VAL A 398 23.54 -21.24 -8.82
N TYR A 399 23.50 -22.56 -8.76
CA TYR A 399 24.38 -23.37 -7.93
C TYR A 399 25.59 -23.82 -8.73
N THR A 400 26.80 -23.55 -8.27
CA THR A 400 28.03 -24.14 -8.78
C THR A 400 28.45 -25.26 -7.84
N LEU A 401 28.24 -26.51 -8.27
CA LEU A 401 28.45 -27.70 -7.45
C LEU A 401 29.95 -28.05 -7.34
N PRO A 402 30.37 -28.72 -6.25
CA PRO A 402 31.69 -29.33 -6.16
C PRO A 402 31.89 -30.36 -7.28
N LYS A 403 33.12 -30.51 -7.75
CA LYS A 403 33.45 -31.46 -8.83
C LYS A 403 33.21 -32.93 -8.45
N SER A 404 33.14 -33.23 -7.16
CA SER A 404 32.86 -34.55 -6.60
C SER A 404 31.42 -35.01 -6.83
N TYR A 405 30.48 -34.08 -7.08
CA TYR A 405 29.07 -34.41 -7.30
C TYR A 405 28.70 -34.37 -8.77
N LYS A 406 27.83 -35.31 -9.15
CA LYS A 406 27.12 -35.33 -10.43
C LYS A 406 25.63 -35.19 -10.21
N ILE A 407 24.94 -34.54 -11.13
CA ILE A 407 23.49 -34.41 -11.09
C ILE A 407 22.88 -35.73 -11.58
N GLU A 408 22.25 -36.48 -10.68
CA GLU A 408 21.55 -37.72 -11.02
C GLU A 408 20.11 -37.43 -11.45
N PHE A 409 19.45 -36.50 -10.75
CA PHE A 409 18.07 -36.15 -11.00
C PHE A 409 17.82 -34.66 -10.85
N LEU A 410 17.07 -34.11 -11.81
CA LEU A 410 16.50 -32.78 -11.77
C LEU A 410 14.98 -32.87 -12.00
N PRO A 411 14.15 -32.14 -11.22
CA PRO A 411 12.71 -32.10 -11.45
C PRO A 411 12.33 -31.57 -12.84
N LYS A 412 11.13 -31.92 -13.30
CA LYS A 412 10.52 -31.30 -14.48
C LYS A 412 10.00 -29.91 -14.16
N ASP A 413 9.97 -29.04 -15.16
CA ASP A 413 9.37 -27.71 -15.06
C ASP A 413 7.93 -27.77 -14.52
N VAL A 414 7.60 -26.83 -13.63
CA VAL A 414 6.28 -26.69 -13.03
C VAL A 414 5.64 -25.42 -13.55
N ASN A 415 4.42 -25.52 -14.08
CA ASN A 415 3.59 -24.39 -14.45
C ASN A 415 2.24 -24.51 -13.74
N ILE A 416 1.85 -23.47 -13.01
CA ILE A 416 0.57 -23.38 -12.29
C ILE A 416 -0.12 -22.11 -12.76
N SER A 417 -1.37 -22.23 -13.18
CA SER A 417 -2.22 -21.10 -13.56
C SER A 417 -3.55 -21.17 -12.81
N SER A 418 -4.05 -20.00 -12.41
CA SER A 418 -5.32 -19.83 -11.72
C SER A 418 -5.88 -18.43 -11.97
N GLU A 419 -7.10 -18.16 -11.53
CA GLU A 419 -7.66 -16.80 -11.55
C GLU A 419 -6.98 -15.82 -10.57
N PHE A 420 -6.13 -16.32 -9.67
CA PHE A 420 -5.38 -15.51 -8.70
C PHE A 420 -4.03 -15.04 -9.25
N GLY A 421 -3.50 -15.74 -10.26
CA GLY A 421 -2.16 -15.54 -10.80
C GLY A 421 -1.54 -16.80 -11.39
N THR A 422 -0.28 -16.67 -11.81
CA THR A 422 0.53 -17.73 -12.41
C THR A 422 1.83 -17.93 -11.66
N TYR A 423 2.32 -19.17 -11.64
CA TYR A 423 3.63 -19.53 -11.12
C TYR A 423 4.35 -20.46 -12.10
N SER A 424 5.64 -20.24 -12.29
CA SER A 424 6.53 -21.11 -13.05
C SER A 424 7.80 -21.38 -12.25
N ALA A 425 8.21 -22.64 -12.20
CA ALA A 425 9.54 -23.05 -11.75
C ALA A 425 10.21 -23.84 -12.88
N LYS A 426 11.36 -23.36 -13.34
CA LYS A 426 12.15 -23.97 -14.40
C LYS A 426 13.47 -24.46 -13.88
N PHE A 427 13.87 -25.64 -14.33
CA PHE A 427 15.08 -26.30 -13.87
C PHE A 427 15.95 -26.65 -15.07
N SER A 428 17.19 -26.21 -15.04
CA SER A 428 18.17 -26.58 -16.04
C SER A 428 19.53 -26.82 -15.40
N HIS A 429 20.42 -27.45 -16.12
CA HIS A 429 21.80 -27.60 -15.71
C HIS A 429 22.72 -27.36 -16.90
N LYS A 430 23.93 -26.90 -16.61
CA LYS A 430 25.00 -26.78 -17.58
C LYS A 430 26.31 -27.07 -16.86
N ASP A 431 27.06 -28.04 -17.35
CA ASP A 431 28.31 -28.49 -16.71
C ASP A 431 28.06 -28.88 -15.24
N ASN A 432 28.79 -28.29 -14.29
CA ASN A 432 28.60 -28.48 -12.85
C ASN A 432 27.62 -27.46 -12.23
N GLN A 433 26.84 -26.75 -13.04
CA GLN A 433 25.88 -25.76 -12.54
C GLN A 433 24.44 -26.25 -12.63
N VAL A 434 23.67 -25.99 -11.58
CA VAL A 434 22.21 -26.12 -11.56
C VAL A 434 21.61 -24.73 -11.56
N ILE A 435 20.68 -24.47 -12.48
CA ILE A 435 19.99 -23.19 -12.64
C ILE A 435 18.51 -23.40 -12.33
N TYR A 436 18.03 -22.70 -11.31
CA TYR A 436 16.63 -22.63 -10.93
C TYR A 436 16.09 -21.24 -11.27
N THR A 437 14.98 -21.17 -12.02
CA THR A 437 14.27 -19.90 -12.27
C THR A 437 12.84 -20.01 -11.77
N ARG A 438 12.43 -19.06 -10.92
CA ARG A 438 11.08 -18.93 -10.39
C ARG A 438 10.46 -17.64 -10.90
N THR A 439 9.26 -17.71 -11.45
CA THR A 439 8.46 -16.54 -11.80
C THR A 439 7.08 -16.67 -11.16
N GLN A 440 6.66 -15.66 -10.40
CA GLN A 440 5.31 -15.57 -9.85
C GLN A 440 4.66 -14.24 -10.27
N ASN A 441 3.51 -14.33 -10.93
CA ASN A 441 2.67 -13.18 -11.25
C ASN A 441 1.36 -13.29 -10.50
N MET A 442 0.99 -12.24 -9.76
CA MET A 442 -0.28 -12.16 -9.06
C MET A 442 -1.12 -11.01 -9.62
N THR A 443 -2.44 -11.17 -9.60
CA THR A 443 -3.38 -10.17 -10.12
C THR A 443 -4.22 -9.59 -8.98
N ALA A 444 -4.22 -8.27 -8.84
CA ALA A 444 -5.09 -7.54 -7.92
C ALA A 444 -6.55 -7.80 -8.28
N LYS A 445 -7.28 -8.44 -7.37
CA LYS A 445 -8.70 -8.74 -7.58
C LYS A 445 -9.36 -9.07 -6.23
N SER A 446 -10.62 -8.67 -6.12
CA SER A 446 -11.51 -9.10 -5.04
C SER A 446 -12.26 -10.36 -5.45
N PHE A 447 -12.36 -11.30 -4.54
CA PHE A 447 -12.95 -12.62 -4.75
C PHE A 447 -14.06 -12.88 -3.72
N PRO A 448 -15.12 -13.59 -4.13
CA PRO A 448 -16.19 -13.97 -3.22
C PRO A 448 -15.74 -15.08 -2.25
N PRO A 449 -16.43 -15.28 -1.12
CA PRO A 449 -15.98 -16.18 -0.05
C PRO A 449 -15.70 -17.62 -0.51
N GLU A 450 -16.51 -18.15 -1.42
CA GLU A 450 -16.42 -19.51 -1.96
C GLU A 450 -15.10 -19.79 -2.69
N LYS A 451 -14.40 -18.76 -3.17
CA LYS A 451 -13.11 -18.89 -3.88
C LYS A 451 -11.91 -19.04 -2.95
N TYR A 452 -12.08 -18.90 -1.65
CA TYR A 452 -10.94 -18.88 -0.73
C TYR A 452 -10.22 -20.24 -0.66
N ASN A 453 -10.96 -21.35 -0.65
CA ASN A 453 -10.32 -22.67 -0.61
C ASN A 453 -9.65 -23.03 -1.95
N ASP A 454 -10.10 -22.48 -3.08
CA ASP A 454 -9.38 -22.55 -4.36
C ASP A 454 -8.03 -21.80 -4.28
N TYR A 455 -8.02 -20.62 -3.63
CA TYR A 455 -6.79 -19.86 -3.36
C TYR A 455 -5.83 -20.64 -2.46
N VAL A 456 -6.35 -21.33 -1.44
CA VAL A 456 -5.57 -22.23 -0.57
C VAL A 456 -4.91 -23.36 -1.39
N GLU A 457 -5.66 -24.03 -2.27
CA GLU A 457 -5.11 -25.09 -3.13
C GLU A 457 -4.09 -24.56 -4.15
N PHE A 458 -4.30 -23.36 -4.69
CA PHE A 458 -3.30 -22.68 -5.52
C PHE A 458 -1.98 -22.46 -4.76
N ASN A 459 -2.05 -21.94 -3.53
CA ASN A 459 -0.88 -21.76 -2.68
C ASN A 459 -0.22 -23.09 -2.28
N LYS A 460 -1.01 -24.13 -2.04
CA LYS A 460 -0.50 -25.47 -1.75
C LYS A 460 0.36 -26.02 -2.89
N LYS A 461 -0.06 -25.83 -4.14
CA LYS A 461 0.72 -26.22 -5.32
C LYS A 461 2.04 -25.44 -5.41
N ILE A 462 2.02 -24.14 -5.12
CA ILE A 462 3.24 -23.30 -5.07
C ILE A 462 4.19 -23.80 -3.98
N VAL A 463 3.70 -24.02 -2.75
CA VAL A 463 4.52 -24.54 -1.64
C VAL A 463 5.13 -25.90 -1.96
N ALA A 464 4.39 -26.78 -2.64
CA ALA A 464 4.93 -28.06 -3.11
C ALA A 464 6.04 -27.88 -4.15
N ALA A 465 5.87 -26.97 -5.11
CA ALA A 465 6.87 -26.67 -6.13
C ALA A 465 8.13 -26.03 -5.54
N ASP A 466 7.99 -25.10 -4.59
CA ASP A 466 9.11 -24.46 -3.90
C ASP A 466 9.93 -25.45 -3.04
N LYS A 467 9.37 -26.62 -2.69
CA LYS A 467 10.06 -27.67 -1.90
C LYS A 467 10.80 -28.71 -2.77
N LEU A 468 10.78 -28.56 -4.09
CA LEU A 468 11.46 -29.49 -5.00
C LEU A 468 12.98 -29.49 -4.77
N LYS A 469 13.56 -30.69 -4.92
CA LYS A 469 14.99 -30.95 -4.72
C LYS A 469 15.59 -31.64 -5.94
N ALA A 470 16.86 -31.39 -6.21
CA ALA A 470 17.68 -32.21 -7.08
C ALA A 470 18.33 -33.35 -6.27
N ALA A 471 18.66 -34.45 -6.93
CA ALA A 471 19.45 -35.54 -6.38
C ALA A 471 20.83 -35.57 -7.06
N LEU A 472 21.87 -35.70 -6.25
CA LEU A 472 23.27 -35.74 -6.64
C LEU A 472 23.91 -37.05 -6.18
N THR A 473 24.92 -37.52 -6.91
CA THR A 473 25.74 -38.71 -6.61
C THR A 473 27.22 -38.40 -6.70
#